data_AF-A0A2Y9U7Y0-F1
#
_entry.id   AF-A0A2Y9U7Y0-F1
#
_cell.length_a   1.000
_cell.length_b   1.000
_cell.length_c   1.000
_cell.angle_alpha   90.00
_cell.angle_beta   90.00
_cell.angle_gamma   90.00
#
_symmetry.space_group_name_H-M   'P 1'
#
loop_
_entity.id
_entity.type
_entity.pdbx_description
1 polymer ?
#
loop_
_entity_poly.entity_id
_entity_poly.type
_entity_poly.pdbx_seq_one_letter_code
_entity_poly.pdbx_strand_id
1 'polypeptide(L)'
;MAQASPRTERIPRLSRLSWLMGLYAENYRHLVRLFEPAGLVAGSYISSIGDGLDVRLDVIECHRYTVELRLTYDLADPVTGEPDPSAYVRLYRDARQAETTHCYVGRRWQDTMGLYPPPAELISHRMRMNTFLGKWLEYLAERGHGVATLRRDPDGAGTPAERRLSLVR
;
A
#
# COMPACT_ATOMS: atom_id res chain seq x y z
N MET A 1 -39.93 -42.24 21.92
CA MET A 1 -39.95 -40.93 21.22
C MET A 1 -38.60 -40.26 21.46
N ALA A 2 -37.72 -40.26 20.46
CA ALA A 2 -36.39 -39.64 20.57
C ALA A 2 -36.50 -38.16 20.21
N GLN A 3 -36.24 -37.27 21.16
CA GLN A 3 -36.17 -35.84 20.91
C GLN A 3 -34.84 -35.51 20.23
N ALA A 4 -34.90 -34.98 19.02
CA ALA A 4 -33.76 -34.42 18.32
C ALA A 4 -33.45 -33.03 18.91
N SER A 5 -32.27 -32.88 19.52
CA SER A 5 -31.76 -31.56 19.92
C SER A 5 -31.40 -30.74 18.67
N PRO A 6 -31.79 -29.46 18.58
CA PRO A 6 -31.41 -28.64 17.44
C PRO A 6 -29.89 -28.42 17.48
N ARG A 7 -29.20 -28.89 16.43
CA ARG A 7 -27.82 -28.50 16.15
C ARG A 7 -27.83 -27.02 15.80
N THR A 8 -27.50 -26.16 16.76
CA THR A 8 -27.25 -24.75 16.46
C THR A 8 -26.00 -24.67 15.59
N GLU A 9 -26.17 -24.47 14.29
CA GLU A 9 -25.08 -24.11 13.39
C GLU A 9 -24.55 -22.74 13.79
N ARG A 10 -23.43 -22.72 14.52
CA ARG A 10 -22.69 -21.49 14.79
C ARG A 10 -22.02 -21.06 13.49
N ILE A 11 -22.56 -20.04 12.84
CA ILE A 11 -21.89 -19.34 11.75
C ILE A 11 -20.50 -18.92 12.27
N PRO A 12 -19.39 -19.41 11.69
CA PRO A 12 -18.06 -19.08 12.16
C PRO A 12 -17.83 -17.58 11.99
N ARG A 13 -17.56 -16.88 13.11
CA ARG A 13 -17.20 -15.46 13.07
C ARG A 13 -15.76 -15.36 12.59
N LEU A 14 -15.52 -14.56 11.55
CA LEU A 14 -14.17 -14.30 11.04
C LEU A 14 -13.29 -13.74 12.16
N SER A 15 -12.13 -14.36 12.36
CA SER A 15 -11.12 -13.85 13.28
C SER A 15 -10.53 -12.53 12.75
N ARG A 16 -9.93 -11.72 13.62
CA ARG A 16 -9.25 -10.48 13.20
C ARG A 16 -8.14 -10.74 12.18
N LEU A 17 -7.46 -11.88 12.31
CA LEU A 17 -6.46 -12.33 11.35
C LEU A 17 -7.10 -12.65 9.99
N SER A 18 -8.23 -13.37 9.98
CA SER A 18 -8.96 -13.68 8.74
C SER A 18 -9.41 -12.42 8.02
N TRP A 19 -9.87 -11.40 8.75
CA TRP A 19 -10.19 -10.09 8.20
C TRP A 19 -8.96 -9.40 7.60
N LEU A 20 -7.82 -9.44 8.29
CA LEU A 20 -6.57 -8.87 7.79
C LEU A 20 -6.11 -9.55 6.50
N MET A 21 -6.21 -10.88 6.41
CA MET A 21 -5.92 -11.62 5.18
C MET A 21 -6.88 -11.25 4.05
N GLY A 22 -8.15 -10.98 4.36
CA GLY A 22 -9.12 -10.45 3.41
C GLY A 22 -8.70 -9.08 2.85
N LEU A 23 -8.24 -8.17 3.72
CA LEU A 23 -7.72 -6.86 3.30
C LEU A 23 -6.49 -6.99 2.40
N TYR A 24 -5.58 -7.90 2.70
CA TYR A 24 -4.39 -8.14 1.86
C TYR A 24 -4.77 -8.64 0.46
N ALA A 25 -5.73 -9.54 0.37
CA ALA A 25 -6.24 -10.05 -0.91
C ALA A 25 -6.99 -8.96 -1.70
N GLU A 26 -7.71 -8.06 -1.02
CA GLU A 26 -8.39 -6.91 -1.63
C GLU A 26 -7.38 -5.92 -2.20
N ASN A 27 -6.39 -5.52 -1.40
CA ASN A 27 -5.32 -4.62 -1.80
C ASN A 27 -4.54 -5.18 -3.00
N TYR A 28 -4.29 -6.50 -3.02
CA TYR A 28 -3.67 -7.15 -4.18
C TYR A 28 -4.49 -6.92 -5.45
N ARG A 29 -5.80 -7.15 -5.40
CA ARG A 29 -6.68 -6.99 -6.57
C ARG A 29 -6.75 -5.55 -7.04
N HIS A 30 -6.88 -4.59 -6.13
CA HIS A 30 -6.85 -3.17 -6.48
C HIS A 30 -5.52 -2.76 -7.11
N LEU A 31 -4.40 -3.12 -6.48
CA LEU A 31 -3.07 -2.71 -6.94
C LEU A 31 -2.71 -3.33 -8.30
N VAL A 32 -3.02 -4.61 -8.50
CA VAL A 32 -2.82 -5.29 -9.80
C VAL A 32 -3.68 -4.65 -10.88
N ARG A 33 -4.96 -4.40 -10.60
CA ARG A 33 -5.86 -3.76 -11.56
C ARG A 33 -5.44 -2.33 -11.90
N LEU A 34 -4.89 -1.60 -10.94
CA LEU A 34 -4.52 -0.20 -11.11
C LEU A 34 -3.22 -0.05 -11.91
N PHE A 35 -2.15 -0.72 -11.49
CA PHE A 35 -0.80 -0.46 -12.01
C PHE A 35 -0.06 -1.67 -12.59
N GLU A 36 -0.61 -2.87 -12.51
CA GLU A 36 0.03 -4.11 -12.99
C GLU A 36 1.53 -4.24 -12.59
N PRO A 37 1.89 -4.06 -11.30
CA PRO A 37 3.29 -3.95 -10.87
C PRO A 37 4.16 -5.17 -11.19
N ALA A 38 3.57 -6.34 -11.45
CA ALA A 38 4.29 -7.56 -11.81
C ALA A 38 5.00 -7.48 -13.18
N GLY A 39 4.60 -6.55 -14.05
CA GLY A 39 5.26 -6.26 -15.33
C GLY A 39 6.30 -5.14 -15.26
N LEU A 40 6.45 -4.49 -14.11
CA LEU A 40 7.37 -3.38 -13.93
C LEU A 40 8.76 -3.88 -13.53
N VAL A 41 9.77 -3.10 -13.90
CA VAL A 41 11.16 -3.31 -13.47
C VAL A 41 11.49 -2.34 -12.34
N ALA A 42 12.55 -2.61 -11.57
CA ALA A 42 13.01 -1.69 -10.54
C ALA A 42 13.27 -0.28 -11.12
N GLY A 43 12.82 0.74 -10.39
CA GLY A 43 12.89 2.14 -10.78
C GLY A 43 11.63 2.94 -10.44
N SER A 44 11.63 4.21 -10.83
CA SER A 44 10.55 5.15 -10.55
C SER A 44 9.59 5.30 -11.71
N TYR A 45 8.32 5.48 -11.37
CA TYR A 45 7.23 5.70 -12.29
C TYR A 45 6.33 6.84 -11.77
N ILE A 46 5.77 7.63 -12.69
CA ILE A 46 4.85 8.71 -12.39
C ILE A 46 3.55 8.46 -13.15
N SER A 47 2.43 8.50 -12.43
CA SER A 47 1.08 8.51 -12.97
C SER A 47 0.51 9.92 -12.87
N SER A 48 0.29 10.56 -14.02
CA SER A 48 -0.23 11.92 -14.11
C SER A 48 -1.58 11.95 -14.83
N ILE A 49 -2.54 12.67 -14.25
CA ILE A 49 -3.89 12.86 -14.80
C ILE A 49 -4.20 14.35 -15.10
N GLY A 50 -3.22 15.23 -14.92
CA GLY A 50 -3.36 16.67 -15.21
C GLY A 50 -4.11 17.48 -14.16
N ASP A 51 -4.35 16.94 -12.96
CA ASP A 51 -4.98 17.64 -11.84
C ASP A 51 -3.99 18.25 -10.84
N GLY A 52 -2.69 18.15 -11.13
CA GLY A 52 -1.60 18.66 -10.30
C GLY A 52 -1.21 17.74 -9.14
N LEU A 53 -1.80 16.55 -9.02
CA LEU A 53 -1.49 15.57 -7.98
C LEU A 53 -0.92 14.30 -8.60
N ASP A 54 0.32 14.37 -9.04
CA ASP A 54 1.01 13.24 -9.64
C ASP A 54 1.32 12.17 -8.59
N VAL A 55 0.99 10.92 -8.93
CA VAL A 55 1.26 9.76 -8.09
C VAL A 55 2.57 9.13 -8.55
N ARG A 56 3.50 8.99 -7.62
CA ARG A 56 4.74 8.26 -7.84
C ARG A 56 4.62 6.84 -7.33
N LEU A 57 5.03 5.91 -8.18
CA LEU A 57 5.22 4.50 -7.86
C LEU A 57 6.69 4.15 -8.05
N ASP A 58 7.39 3.86 -6.97
CA ASP A 58 8.76 3.36 -7.01
C ASP A 58 8.74 1.85 -6.83
N VAL A 59 9.24 1.12 -7.81
CA VAL A 59 9.53 -0.31 -7.69
C VAL A 59 10.92 -0.43 -7.08
N ILE A 60 10.98 -0.80 -5.81
CA ILE A 60 12.21 -0.88 -5.02
C ILE A 60 12.98 -2.15 -5.39
N GLU A 61 12.29 -3.29 -5.35
CA GLU A 61 12.92 -4.59 -5.60
C GLU A 61 11.92 -5.57 -6.22
N CYS A 62 12.39 -6.37 -7.18
CA CYS A 62 11.63 -7.44 -7.80
C CYS A 62 12.31 -8.79 -7.55
N HIS A 63 11.66 -9.67 -6.81
CA HIS A 63 12.04 -11.08 -6.67
C HIS A 63 11.10 -11.98 -7.47
N ARG A 64 11.41 -13.28 -7.52
CA ARG A 64 10.62 -14.27 -8.27
C ARG A 64 9.13 -14.26 -7.89
N TYR A 65 8.82 -14.06 -6.61
CA TYR A 65 7.45 -14.14 -6.09
C TYR A 65 6.98 -12.86 -5.39
N THR A 66 7.87 -11.89 -5.17
CA THR A 66 7.53 -10.65 -4.46
C THR A 66 7.97 -9.42 -5.25
N VAL A 67 7.18 -8.35 -5.13
CA VAL A 67 7.55 -7.01 -5.60
C VAL A 67 7.42 -6.07 -4.42
N GLU A 68 8.50 -5.36 -4.11
CA GLU A 68 8.50 -4.29 -3.12
C GLU A 68 8.37 -2.96 -3.83
N LEU A 69 7.38 -2.17 -3.41
CA LEU A 69 7.11 -0.88 -4.01
C LEU A 69 6.73 0.17 -2.97
N ARG A 70 6.89 1.42 -3.36
CA ARG A 70 6.42 2.60 -2.63
C ARG A 70 5.46 3.38 -3.50
N LEU A 71 4.32 3.72 -2.95
CA LEU A 71 3.34 4.63 -3.56
C LEU A 71 3.35 5.94 -2.79
N THR A 72 3.46 7.08 -3.46
CA THR A 72 3.42 8.40 -2.82
C THR A 72 2.80 9.45 -3.73
N TYR A 73 2.22 10.51 -3.16
CA TYR A 73 2.16 11.79 -3.88
C TYR A 73 3.53 12.48 -3.81
N ASP A 74 3.89 13.26 -4.84
CA ASP A 74 5.06 14.17 -4.78
C ASP A 74 4.74 15.47 -4.00
N LEU A 75 3.97 15.34 -2.91
CA LEU A 75 3.68 16.43 -1.98
C LEU A 75 4.61 16.32 -0.78
N ALA A 76 5.49 17.30 -0.60
CA ALA A 76 6.33 17.33 0.59
C ALA A 76 5.49 17.72 1.82
N ASP A 77 5.49 16.89 2.85
CA ASP A 77 4.92 17.23 4.15
C ASP A 77 5.67 18.45 4.73
N PRO A 78 4.96 19.51 5.14
CA PRO A 78 5.59 20.76 5.57
C PRO A 78 6.35 20.66 6.89
N VAL A 79 6.17 19.57 7.66
CA VAL A 79 6.81 19.36 8.97
C VAL A 79 8.04 18.46 8.85
N THR A 80 7.97 17.43 8.00
CA THR A 80 8.98 16.37 7.88
C THR A 80 9.79 16.48 6.58
N GLY A 81 9.26 17.14 5.55
CA GLY A 81 9.87 17.23 4.23
C GLY A 81 9.80 15.95 3.40
N GLU A 82 9.19 14.89 3.93
CA GLU A 82 9.00 13.62 3.23
C GLU A 82 7.74 13.65 2.36
N PRO A 83 7.70 12.88 1.26
CA PRO A 83 6.50 12.74 0.43
C PRO A 83 5.32 12.14 1.23
N ASP A 84 4.20 12.85 1.31
CA ASP A 84 3.01 12.46 2.09
C ASP A 84 1.73 12.52 1.24
N PRO A 85 0.85 11.52 1.31
CA PRO A 85 1.02 10.23 1.96
C PRO A 85 1.98 9.32 1.19
N SER A 86 2.72 8.47 1.91
CA SER A 86 3.52 7.38 1.35
C SER A 86 3.05 6.02 1.88
N ALA A 87 3.00 4.99 1.03
CA ALA A 87 2.74 3.60 1.42
C ALA A 87 3.78 2.67 0.82
N TYR A 88 4.48 1.93 1.68
CA TYR A 88 5.37 0.84 1.29
C TYR A 88 4.57 -0.45 1.28
N VAL A 89 4.57 -1.12 0.14
CA VAL A 89 3.76 -2.30 -0.11
C VAL A 89 4.66 -3.43 -0.58
N ARG A 90 4.45 -4.62 0.01
CA ARG A 90 5.01 -5.86 -0.51
C ARG A 90 3.88 -6.66 -1.15
N LEU A 91 4.02 -6.88 -2.44
CA LEU A 91 3.10 -7.66 -3.26
C LEU A 91 3.61 -9.10 -3.37
N TYR A 92 2.85 -10.07 -2.89
CA TYR A 92 3.11 -11.50 -3.02
C TYR A 92 2.30 -12.05 -4.20
N ARG A 93 2.98 -12.42 -5.28
CA ARG A 93 2.39 -12.80 -6.58
C ARG A 93 1.72 -14.17 -6.53
N ASP A 94 2.33 -15.09 -5.82
CA ASP A 94 1.89 -16.47 -5.64
C ASP A 94 0.69 -16.56 -4.69
N ALA A 95 0.78 -15.91 -3.53
CA ALA A 95 -0.27 -15.90 -2.51
C ALA A 95 -1.43 -14.93 -2.84
N ARG A 96 -1.25 -14.07 -3.86
CA ARG A 96 -2.18 -13.00 -4.24
C ARG A 96 -2.52 -12.08 -3.07
N GLN A 97 -1.50 -11.67 -2.33
CA GLN A 97 -1.61 -10.80 -1.17
C GLN A 97 -0.79 -9.52 -1.39
N ALA A 98 -1.28 -8.39 -0.91
CA ALA A 98 -0.51 -7.16 -0.81
C ALA A 98 -0.58 -6.66 0.62
N GLU A 99 0.56 -6.62 1.31
CA GLU A 99 0.65 -6.08 2.65
C GLU A 99 1.30 -4.69 2.62
N THR A 100 0.69 -3.74 3.30
CA THR A 100 1.36 -2.49 3.62
C THR A 100 2.33 -2.70 4.77
N THR A 101 3.62 -2.55 4.52
CA THR A 101 4.68 -2.72 5.52
C THR A 101 4.87 -1.45 6.34
N HIS A 102 4.78 -0.28 5.70
CA HIS A 102 4.92 1.04 6.33
C HIS A 102 4.02 2.06 5.62
N CYS A 103 3.37 2.96 6.36
CA CYS A 103 2.67 4.12 5.80
C CYS A 103 3.21 5.40 6.43
N TYR A 104 3.37 6.48 5.67
CA TYR A 104 3.55 7.82 6.20
C TYR A 104 2.29 8.60 5.81
N VAL A 105 1.57 9.07 6.82
CA VAL A 105 0.41 9.96 6.71
C VAL A 105 0.54 10.94 7.88
N GLY A 106 1.33 12.01 7.71
CA GLY A 106 1.69 12.92 8.80
C GLY A 106 2.43 12.27 9.99
N ARG A 107 2.39 12.91 11.18
CA ARG A 107 3.25 12.65 12.38
C ARG A 107 3.59 11.17 12.59
N ARG A 108 4.91 10.91 12.68
CA ARG A 108 5.61 9.63 12.93
C ARG A 108 4.83 8.63 13.78
N TRP A 109 4.26 7.62 13.13
CA TRP A 109 3.65 6.48 13.84
C TRP A 109 4.69 5.52 14.46
N GLN A 110 5.95 5.59 14.01
CA GLN A 110 7.10 4.89 14.63
C GLN A 110 7.19 5.20 16.13
N ASP A 111 6.77 6.40 16.53
CA ASP A 111 6.81 6.86 17.91
C ASP A 111 5.69 6.25 18.79
N THR A 112 4.74 5.47 18.22
CA THR A 112 3.52 5.05 18.94
C THR A 112 3.49 3.60 19.40
N MET A 113 4.27 2.69 18.79
CA MET A 113 4.14 1.23 19.04
C MET A 113 5.13 0.64 20.05
N GLY A 114 6.21 1.35 20.37
CA GLY A 114 7.32 0.78 21.16
C GLY A 114 8.02 -0.40 20.46
N LEU A 115 9.01 -1.02 21.11
CA LEU A 115 9.80 -2.12 20.53
C LEU A 115 9.08 -3.47 20.48
N TYR A 116 8.01 -3.65 21.25
CA TYR A 116 7.28 -4.92 21.33
C TYR A 116 5.79 -4.71 21.69
N PRO A 117 4.97 -4.17 20.77
CA PRO A 117 3.55 -4.01 21.00
C PRO A 117 2.84 -5.37 21.15
N PRO A 118 1.77 -5.47 21.97
CA PRO A 118 0.94 -6.66 22.06
C PRO A 118 0.41 -7.12 20.68
N PRO A 119 0.26 -8.43 20.43
CA PRO A 119 -0.20 -8.95 19.12
C PRO A 119 -1.53 -8.37 18.62
N ALA A 120 -2.46 -8.08 19.53
CA ALA A 120 -3.74 -7.48 19.17
C ALA A 120 -3.61 -6.04 18.65
N GLU A 121 -2.67 -5.26 19.17
CA GLU A 121 -2.40 -3.89 18.73
C GLU A 121 -1.70 -3.89 17.37
N LEU A 122 -0.76 -4.82 17.16
CA LEU A 122 -0.13 -5.06 15.86
C LEU A 122 -1.16 -5.38 14.77
N ILE A 123 -2.07 -6.33 15.03
CA ILE A 123 -3.13 -6.68 14.06
C ILE A 123 -4.05 -5.48 13.83
N SER A 124 -4.46 -4.78 14.89
CA SER A 124 -5.28 -3.57 14.76
C SER A 124 -4.64 -2.53 13.87
N HIS A 125 -3.34 -2.34 14.00
CA HIS A 125 -2.57 -1.38 13.23
C HIS A 125 -2.39 -1.80 11.78
N ARG A 126 -2.00 -3.06 11.53
CA ARG A 126 -1.93 -3.62 10.18
C ARG A 126 -3.27 -3.51 9.47
N MET A 127 -4.38 -3.74 10.18
CA MET A 127 -5.72 -3.51 9.62
C MET A 127 -5.92 -2.05 9.22
N ARG A 128 -5.61 -1.07 10.09
CA ARG A 128 -5.73 0.36 9.75
C ARG A 128 -4.91 0.75 8.51
N MET A 129 -3.65 0.33 8.44
CA MET A 129 -2.77 0.62 7.30
C MET A 129 -3.29 0.02 6.01
N ASN A 130 -3.76 -1.22 6.05
CA ASN A 130 -4.21 -1.92 4.86
C ASN A 130 -5.60 -1.45 4.42
N THR A 131 -6.44 -1.00 5.34
CA THR A 131 -7.67 -0.26 5.01
C THR A 131 -7.36 1.08 4.35
N PHE A 132 -6.36 1.82 4.84
CA PHE A 132 -5.93 3.07 4.21
C PHE A 132 -5.46 2.83 2.78
N LEU A 133 -4.57 1.85 2.57
CA LEU A 133 -4.09 1.51 1.23
C LEU A 133 -5.25 1.16 0.29
N GLY A 134 -6.17 0.30 0.71
CA GLY A 134 -7.32 -0.08 -0.13
C GLY A 134 -8.13 1.13 -0.58
N LYS A 135 -8.54 1.99 0.37
CA LYS A 135 -9.28 3.23 0.05
C LYS A 135 -8.50 4.17 -0.85
N TRP A 136 -7.18 4.27 -0.66
CA TRP A 136 -6.36 5.11 -1.49
C TRP A 136 -6.28 4.57 -2.92
N LEU A 137 -6.06 3.27 -3.10
CA LEU A 137 -6.05 2.64 -4.43
C LEU A 137 -7.39 2.79 -5.16
N GLU A 138 -8.52 2.63 -4.44
CA GLU A 138 -9.86 2.90 -4.97
C GLU A 138 -9.98 4.35 -5.44
N TYR A 139 -9.62 5.30 -4.58
CA TYR A 139 -9.62 6.73 -4.91
C TYR A 139 -8.76 7.03 -6.15
N LEU A 140 -7.54 6.49 -6.22
CA LEU A 140 -6.66 6.70 -7.38
C LEU A 140 -7.30 6.18 -8.68
N ALA A 141 -7.93 5.01 -8.62
CA ALA A 141 -8.65 4.46 -9.77
C ALA A 141 -9.83 5.35 -10.19
N GLU A 142 -10.62 5.86 -9.23
CA GLU A 142 -11.74 6.76 -9.47
C GLU A 142 -11.30 8.11 -10.08
N ARG A 143 -10.11 8.60 -9.69
CA ARG A 143 -9.51 9.81 -10.27
C ARG A 143 -8.97 9.60 -11.69
N GLY A 144 -8.82 8.36 -12.14
CA GLY A 144 -8.33 8.02 -13.48
C GLY A 144 -6.84 7.69 -13.54
N HIS A 145 -6.17 7.49 -12.40
CA HIS A 145 -4.85 6.88 -12.41
C HIS A 145 -4.94 5.42 -12.87
N GLY A 146 -3.86 4.94 -13.49
CA GLY A 146 -3.72 3.54 -13.85
C GLY A 146 -2.60 3.31 -14.85
N VAL A 147 -2.53 2.11 -15.43
CA VAL A 147 -1.50 1.72 -16.39
C VAL A 147 -1.34 2.72 -17.55
N ALA A 148 -2.45 3.26 -18.06
CA ALA A 148 -2.42 4.20 -19.20
C ALA A 148 -1.80 5.57 -18.86
N THR A 149 -1.81 5.96 -17.58
CA THR A 149 -1.27 7.25 -17.12
C THR A 149 0.08 7.09 -16.44
N LEU A 150 0.49 5.86 -16.12
CA LEU A 150 1.76 5.52 -15.50
C LEU A 150 2.89 5.47 -16.54
N ARG A 151 3.94 6.26 -16.33
CA ARG A 151 5.14 6.31 -17.18
C ARG A 151 6.39 6.15 -16.35
N ARG A 152 7.42 5.52 -16.92
CA ARG A 152 8.72 5.41 -16.26
C ARG A 152 9.37 6.79 -16.18
N ASP A 153 9.88 7.14 -15.00
CA ASP A 153 10.64 8.35 -14.73
C ASP A 153 12.14 7.99 -14.69
N PRO A 154 12.91 8.28 -15.76
CA PRO A 154 14.32 7.91 -15.85
C PRO A 154 15.19 8.66 -14.83
N ASP A 155 14.77 9.85 -14.40
CA ASP A 155 15.53 10.71 -13.48
C ASP A 155 15.13 10.51 -12.01
N GLY A 156 14.03 9.79 -11.76
CA GLY A 156 13.47 9.53 -10.44
C GLY A 156 14.25 8.54 -9.56
N ALA A 157 15.28 7.87 -10.10
CA ALA A 157 16.05 6.86 -9.38
C ALA A 157 16.83 7.39 -8.16
N GLY A 158 16.92 8.71 -7.98
CA GLY A 158 17.49 9.35 -6.80
C GLY A 158 16.55 9.30 -5.59
N THR A 159 17.14 9.21 -4.40
CA THR A 159 16.42 9.39 -3.12
C THR A 159 15.69 10.74 -3.08
N PRO A 160 14.61 10.90 -2.29
CA PRO A 160 13.89 12.18 -2.18
C PRO A 160 14.81 13.38 -1.86
N ALA A 161 15.89 13.13 -1.10
CA ALA A 161 16.91 14.12 -0.76
C ALA A 161 17.76 14.59 -1.96
N GLU A 162 18.06 13.69 -2.91
CA GLU A 162 18.86 14.00 -4.10
C GLU A 162 18.08 14.83 -5.13
N ARG A 163 16.76 14.66 -5.22
CA ARG A 163 15.90 15.41 -6.15
C ARG A 163 15.70 16.87 -5.78
N ARG A 164 15.79 17.21 -4.48
CA ARG A 164 15.71 18.60 -4.00
C ARG A 164 16.89 19.45 -4.50
N LEU A 165 18.02 18.81 -4.82
CA LEU A 165 19.23 19.45 -5.36
C LEU A 165 19.20 19.60 -6.88
N SER A 166 18.44 18.76 -7.61
CA SER A 166 18.37 18.81 -9.08
C SER A 166 17.36 19.84 -9.60
N LEU A 167 16.35 20.23 -8.80
CA LEU A 167 15.36 21.27 -9.15
C LEU A 167 15.84 22.71 -8.87
N VAL A 168 17.05 22.89 -8.31
CA VAL A 168 17.63 24.21 -7.96
C VAL A 168 18.81 24.57 -8.89
N ARG A 169 18.96 23.89 -10.02
CA ARG A 169 19.93 24.21 -11.08
C ARG A 169 19.20 24.56 -12.38
#